data_AF-A0AAV1XBV9-F1
#
_entry.id   AF-A0AAV1XBV9-F1
#
_cell.length_a   1.000
_cell.length_b   1.000
_cell.length_c   1.000
_cell.angle_alpha   90.00
_cell.angle_beta   90.00
_cell.angle_gamma   90.00
#
_symmetry.space_group_name_H-M   'P 1'
#
loop_
_entity.id
_entity.type
_entity.pdbx_description
1 polymer ?
#
loop_
_entity_poly.entity_id
_entity_poly.type
_entity_poly.pdbx_seq_one_letter_code
_entity_poly.pdbx_strand_id
1 'polypeptide(L)'
;MPALKNIQTSLNSAGFGSKVKAIVPFNADVYYSPNSNEVPSAGDFTPEVIDLTIQIIQFLCSNNAPFTVNIYPFLSRYGNDHFPFDYAFFDGSNRPTRDGDALYTNMFDANLDTLLWALENA
;
A
#
# COMPACT_ATOMS: atom_id res chain seq x y z
N MET A 1 14.02 -12.64 -5.72
CA MET A 1 13.80 -11.53 -6.68
C MET A 1 14.91 -11.37 -7.73
N PRO A 2 15.13 -12.31 -8.67
CA PRO A 2 16.22 -12.16 -9.65
C PRO A 2 15.95 -11.06 -10.71
N ALA A 3 14.72 -10.95 -11.21
CA ALA A 3 14.38 -10.03 -12.29
C ALA A 3 14.59 -8.56 -11.91
N LEU A 4 14.01 -8.12 -10.78
CA LEU A 4 14.14 -6.74 -10.29
C LEU A 4 15.61 -6.33 -10.09
N LYS A 5 16.41 -7.21 -9.46
CA LYS A 5 17.84 -6.99 -9.23
C LYS A 5 18.62 -6.88 -10.53
N ASN A 6 18.40 -7.80 -11.47
CA ASN A 6 19.11 -7.82 -12.74
C ASN A 6 18.78 -6.58 -13.59
N ILE A 7 17.50 -6.20 -13.69
CA ILE A 7 17.08 -5.02 -14.47
C ILE A 7 17.69 -3.74 -13.89
N GLN A 8 17.59 -3.53 -12.58
CA GLN A 8 18.17 -2.32 -11.95
C GLN A 8 19.70 -2.30 -12.07
N THR A 9 20.36 -3.46 -11.96
CA THR A 9 21.82 -3.57 -12.15
C THR A 9 22.22 -3.20 -13.57
N SER A 10 21.50 -3.68 -14.58
CA SER A 10 21.74 -3.30 -15.98
C SER A 10 21.52 -1.80 -16.21
N LEU A 11 20.48 -1.19 -15.61
CA LEU A 11 20.25 0.25 -15.67
C LEU A 11 21.40 1.05 -15.02
N ASN A 12 21.90 0.58 -13.87
CA ASN A 12 23.04 1.19 -13.19
C ASN A 12 24.30 1.12 -14.06
N SER A 13 24.62 -0.06 -14.61
CA SER A 13 25.79 -0.27 -15.49
C SER A 13 25.73 0.55 -16.79
N ALA A 14 24.53 0.80 -17.32
CA ALA A 14 24.32 1.64 -18.49
C ALA A 14 24.30 3.15 -18.18
N GLY A 15 24.46 3.57 -16.91
CA GLY A 15 24.45 4.97 -16.50
C GLY A 15 23.05 5.60 -16.38
N PHE A 16 21.98 4.80 -16.49
CA PHE A 16 20.59 5.24 -16.34
C PHE A 16 20.02 5.07 -14.94
N GLY A 17 20.78 4.43 -14.04
CA GLY A 17 20.33 4.08 -12.69
C GLY A 17 19.80 5.23 -11.85
N SER A 18 20.22 6.47 -12.09
CA SER A 18 19.70 7.66 -11.39
C SER A 18 18.38 8.19 -11.97
N LYS A 19 18.02 7.81 -13.20
CA LYS A 19 16.85 8.33 -13.95
C LYS A 19 15.74 7.31 -14.14
N VAL A 20 16.11 6.03 -14.28
CA VAL A 20 15.18 4.93 -14.55
C VAL A 20 15.29 3.94 -13.39
N LYS A 21 14.15 3.69 -12.74
CA LYS A 21 14.04 2.79 -11.58
C LYS A 21 13.17 1.60 -11.95
N ALA A 22 13.69 0.39 -11.74
CA ALA A 22 12.88 -0.80 -11.79
C ALA A 22 12.03 -0.89 -10.51
N ILE A 23 10.74 -1.17 -10.66
CA ILE A 23 9.79 -1.30 -9.56
C ILE A 23 8.96 -2.57 -9.71
N VAL A 24 8.27 -2.97 -8.64
CA VAL A 24 7.24 -3.99 -8.67
C VAL A 24 5.96 -3.33 -8.15
N PRO A 25 4.90 -3.21 -8.96
CA PRO A 25 3.63 -2.68 -8.48
C PRO A 25 2.93 -3.72 -7.61
N PHE A 26 2.51 -3.31 -6.42
CA PHE A 26 1.69 -4.10 -5.50
C PHE A 26 0.22 -3.70 -5.65
N ASN A 27 -0.68 -4.58 -5.25
CA ASN A 27 -2.07 -4.21 -4.99
C ASN A 27 -2.25 -4.02 -3.48
N ALA A 28 -3.34 -3.37 -3.06
CA ALA A 28 -3.60 -3.07 -1.65
C ALA A 28 -3.90 -4.31 -0.78
N ASP A 29 -3.96 -5.52 -1.35
CA ASP A 29 -4.15 -6.78 -0.63
C ASP A 29 -2.88 -7.29 0.08
N VAL A 30 -1.74 -6.63 -0.10
CA VAL A 30 -0.48 -6.99 0.59
C VAL A 30 -0.36 -6.42 2.00
N TYR A 31 -1.27 -5.54 2.39
CA TYR A 31 -1.41 -5.01 3.75
C TYR A 31 -2.87 -5.03 4.17
N TYR A 32 -3.11 -4.98 5.46
CA TYR A 32 -4.45 -5.07 6.03
C TYR A 32 -4.49 -4.39 7.40
N SER A 33 -5.70 -4.05 7.84
CA SER A 33 -5.99 -3.83 9.26
C SER A 33 -6.54 -5.14 9.84
N PRO A 34 -6.06 -5.62 11.00
CA PRO A 34 -6.60 -6.82 11.63
C PRO A 34 -8.10 -6.72 11.91
N ASN A 35 -8.85 -7.81 11.73
CA ASN A 35 -10.29 -7.85 12.03
C ASN A 35 -10.62 -7.49 13.49
N SER A 36 -9.66 -7.64 14.41
CA SER A 36 -9.82 -7.22 15.81
C SER A 36 -9.73 -5.70 16.01
N ASN A 37 -9.18 -4.97 15.04
CA ASN A 37 -8.98 -3.53 15.07
C ASN A 37 -8.92 -2.96 13.64
N GLU A 38 -10.08 -2.84 12.99
CA GLU A 38 -10.22 -2.42 11.57
C GLU A 38 -10.04 -0.91 11.37
N VAL A 39 -8.89 -0.36 11.79
CA VAL A 39 -8.52 1.05 11.62
C VAL A 39 -7.15 1.19 10.93
N PRO A 40 -6.89 2.30 10.22
CA PRO A 40 -5.63 2.48 9.50
C PRO A 40 -4.36 2.35 10.34
N SER A 41 -4.34 2.86 11.58
CA SER A 41 -3.21 2.79 12.52
C SER A 41 -2.84 1.39 12.97
N ALA A 42 -3.74 0.43 12.78
CA ALA A 42 -3.48 -0.98 13.00
C ALA A 42 -2.88 -1.68 11.77
N GLY A 43 -2.55 -0.93 10.72
CA GLY A 43 -2.05 -1.45 9.45
C GLY A 43 -0.78 -2.26 9.59
N ASP A 44 -0.77 -3.43 8.95
CA ASP A 44 0.39 -4.32 8.87
C ASP A 44 0.43 -5.03 7.51
N PHE A 45 1.60 -5.53 7.11
CA PHE A 45 1.72 -6.38 5.93
C PHE A 45 1.11 -7.76 6.21
N THR A 46 0.50 -8.34 5.17
CA THR A 46 -0.09 -9.69 5.29
C THR A 46 1.01 -10.72 5.58
N PRO A 47 0.86 -11.58 6.61
CA PRO A 47 1.92 -12.49 7.07
C PRO A 47 2.45 -13.44 5.98
N GLU A 48 1.62 -13.80 5.01
CA GLU A 48 1.96 -14.76 3.96
C GLU A 48 3.02 -14.21 2.98
N VAL A 49 3.13 -12.89 2.84
CA VAL A 49 4.04 -12.24 1.87
C VAL A 49 4.98 -11.21 2.48
N ILE A 50 4.90 -10.95 3.80
CA ILE A 50 5.68 -9.91 4.50
C ILE A 50 7.18 -10.00 4.21
N ASP A 51 7.79 -11.18 4.33
CA ASP A 51 9.24 -11.37 4.11
C ASP A 51 9.68 -10.98 2.70
N LEU A 52 8.87 -11.29 1.69
CA LEU A 52 9.16 -10.94 0.30
C LEU A 52 8.91 -9.45 0.05
N THR A 53 7.84 -8.90 0.62
CA THR A 53 7.50 -7.48 0.52
C THR A 53 8.60 -6.61 1.13
N ILE A 54 9.07 -6.94 2.33
CA ILE A 54 10.18 -6.23 3.00
C ILE A 54 11.46 -6.31 2.17
N GLN A 55 11.82 -7.50 1.64
CA GLN A 55 12.99 -7.64 0.78
C GLN A 55 12.90 -6.76 -0.48
N ILE A 56 11.72 -6.63 -1.08
CA ILE A 56 11.48 -5.75 -2.24
C ILE A 56 11.61 -4.28 -1.82
N ILE A 57 10.96 -3.86 -0.73
CA ILE A 57 11.01 -2.48 -0.22
C ILE A 57 12.45 -2.07 0.07
N GLN A 58 13.23 -2.90 0.77
CA GLN A 58 14.64 -2.65 1.06
C GLN A 58 15.48 -2.51 -0.23
N PHE A 59 15.22 -3.36 -1.23
CA PHE A 59 15.90 -3.25 -2.51
C PHE A 59 15.55 -1.94 -3.24
N LEU A 60 14.28 -1.54 -3.25
CA LEU A 60 13.84 -0.29 -3.86
C LEU A 60 14.47 0.91 -3.13
N CYS A 61 14.42 0.92 -1.80
CA CYS A 61 15.02 1.95 -0.95
C CYS A 61 16.52 2.11 -1.20
N SER A 62 17.29 1.01 -1.22
CA SER A 62 18.73 1.06 -1.53
C SER A 62 19.07 1.59 -2.92
N ASN A 63 18.11 1.61 -3.84
CA ASN A 63 18.26 2.18 -5.19
C ASN A 63 17.54 3.53 -5.37
N ASN A 64 17.05 4.17 -4.30
CA ASN A 64 16.22 5.39 -4.36
C ASN A 64 15.05 5.23 -5.35
N ALA A 65 14.42 4.06 -5.35
CA ALA A 65 13.24 3.75 -6.15
C ALA A 65 11.97 3.82 -5.28
N PRO A 66 10.83 4.27 -5.82
CA PRO A 66 9.59 4.32 -5.06
C PRO A 66 9.01 2.92 -4.83
N PHE A 67 8.35 2.74 -3.70
CA PHE A 67 7.38 1.66 -3.50
C PHE A 67 6.03 2.09 -4.08
N THR A 68 5.40 1.22 -4.87
CA THR A 68 4.18 1.57 -5.60
C THR A 68 3.07 0.57 -5.31
N VAL A 69 1.89 1.08 -4.98
CA VAL A 69 0.69 0.29 -4.70
C VAL A 69 -0.47 0.82 -5.52
N ASN A 70 -1.24 -0.08 -6.11
CA ASN A 70 -2.52 0.23 -6.71
C ASN A 70 -3.61 0.19 -5.64
N ILE A 71 -4.24 1.35 -5.40
CA ILE A 71 -5.37 1.49 -4.47
C ILE A 71 -6.65 1.65 -5.28
N TYR A 72 -7.63 0.79 -5.03
CA TYR A 72 -8.91 0.77 -5.72
C TYR A 72 -10.06 0.87 -4.71
N PRO A 73 -10.48 2.08 -4.31
CA PRO A 73 -11.50 2.28 -3.27
C PRO A 73 -12.81 1.53 -3.51
N PHE A 74 -13.20 1.37 -4.79
CA PHE A 74 -14.45 0.71 -5.17
C PHE A 74 -14.42 -0.81 -4.95
N LEU A 75 -13.26 -1.46 -4.86
CA LEU A 75 -13.18 -2.91 -4.69
C LEU A 75 -13.79 -3.39 -3.37
N SER A 76 -13.73 -2.57 -2.32
CA SER A 76 -14.33 -2.86 -1.02
C SER A 76 -15.85 -3.09 -1.09
N ARG A 77 -16.52 -2.60 -2.14
CA ARG A 77 -17.95 -2.86 -2.37
C ARG A 77 -18.26 -4.27 -2.84
N TYR A 78 -17.35 -4.92 -3.59
CA TYR A 78 -17.63 -6.26 -4.12
C TYR A 78 -17.61 -7.36 -3.05
N GLY A 79 -17.02 -7.09 -1.88
CA GLY A 79 -17.01 -8.01 -0.73
C GLY A 79 -17.97 -7.61 0.40
N ASN A 80 -18.63 -6.44 0.31
CA ASN A 80 -19.52 -5.94 1.34
C ASN A 80 -20.58 -5.02 0.73
N ASP A 81 -21.80 -5.54 0.55
CA ASP A 81 -22.95 -4.78 0.00
C ASP A 81 -23.34 -3.57 0.87
N HIS A 82 -22.95 -3.56 2.15
CA HIS A 82 -23.20 -2.47 3.08
C HIS A 82 -22.07 -1.43 3.12
N PHE A 83 -21.03 -1.60 2.31
CA PHE A 83 -19.95 -0.62 2.21
C PHE A 83 -20.50 0.73 1.71
N PRO A 84 -20.19 1.87 2.36
CA PRO A 84 -20.77 3.16 1.98
C PRO A 84 -20.31 3.58 0.58
N PHE A 85 -21.26 3.95 -0.28
CA PHE A 85 -20.97 4.33 -1.68
C PHE A 85 -20.21 5.64 -1.75
N ASP A 86 -20.72 6.63 -1.01
CA ASP A 86 -20.13 7.94 -0.80
C ASP A 86 -18.65 7.83 -0.36
N TYR A 87 -18.36 6.91 0.57
CA TYR A 87 -17.00 6.65 1.06
C TYR A 87 -16.05 6.09 -0.02
N ALA A 88 -16.54 5.25 -0.94
CA ALA A 88 -15.74 4.71 -2.05
C ALA A 88 -15.45 5.74 -3.15
N PHE A 89 -16.36 6.69 -3.36
CA PHE A 89 -16.34 7.61 -4.51
C PHE A 89 -16.07 9.08 -4.12
N PHE A 90 -15.58 9.31 -2.91
CA PHE A 90 -15.13 10.63 -2.41
C PHE A 90 -16.25 11.68 -2.25
N ASP A 91 -17.50 11.26 -2.16
CA ASP A 91 -18.65 12.17 -1.93
C ASP A 91 -18.86 12.49 -0.44
N GLY A 92 -17.83 12.23 0.38
CA GLY A 92 -17.90 12.20 1.84
C GLY A 92 -18.38 10.84 2.37
N SER A 93 -18.74 10.77 3.65
CA SER A 93 -19.35 9.57 4.20
C SER A 93 -20.24 9.88 5.39
N ASN A 94 -21.45 9.33 5.39
CA ASN A 94 -22.29 9.28 6.59
C ASN A 94 -21.77 8.26 7.63
N ARG A 95 -20.77 7.46 7.26
CA ARG A 95 -20.08 6.47 8.09
C ARG A 95 -18.55 6.61 7.92
N PRO A 96 -17.95 7.72 8.37
CA PRO A 96 -16.51 7.90 8.29
C PRO A 96 -15.79 6.93 9.23
N THR A 97 -14.58 6.51 8.87
CA THR A 97 -13.73 5.72 9.76
C THR A 97 -13.01 6.67 10.71
N ARG A 98 -13.12 6.42 12.02
CA ARG A 98 -12.40 7.17 13.06
C ARG A 98 -11.26 6.31 13.60
N ASP A 99 -10.09 6.91 13.71
CA ASP A 99 -8.89 6.27 14.22
C ASP A 99 -8.14 7.26 15.12
N GLY A 100 -8.34 7.13 16.43
CA GLY A 100 -7.96 8.18 17.38
C GLY A 100 -8.55 9.54 16.99
N ASP A 101 -7.68 10.51 16.74
CA ASP A 101 -8.04 11.87 16.32
C ASP A 101 -8.24 12.00 14.80
N ALA A 102 -7.77 11.02 14.01
CA ALA A 102 -7.96 11.00 12.57
C ALA A 102 -9.40 10.62 12.21
N LEU A 103 -9.93 11.27 11.17
CA LEU A 103 -11.25 11.02 10.62
C LEU A 103 -11.13 10.89 9.11
N TYR A 104 -11.28 9.67 8.61
CA TYR A 104 -11.26 9.40 7.18
C TYR A 104 -12.68 9.48 6.63
N THR A 105 -12.87 10.38 5.67
CA THR A 105 -14.16 10.62 5.00
C THR A 105 -14.23 9.96 3.63
N ASN A 106 -13.14 9.33 3.17
CA ASN A 106 -13.08 8.51 1.98
C ASN A 106 -12.16 7.30 2.18
N MET A 107 -12.41 6.23 1.42
CA MET A 107 -11.69 4.96 1.53
C MET A 107 -10.24 5.03 1.02
N PHE A 108 -9.94 5.94 0.09
CA PHE A 108 -8.59 6.09 -0.43
C PHE A 108 -7.63 6.58 0.65
N ASP A 109 -8.00 7.63 1.39
CA ASP A 109 -7.16 8.18 2.46
C ASP A 109 -6.99 7.15 3.58
N ALA A 110 -8.06 6.46 3.97
CA ALA A 110 -7.96 5.40 4.97
C ALA A 110 -7.01 4.27 4.52
N ASN A 111 -7.14 3.80 3.28
CA ASN A 111 -6.32 2.72 2.75
C ASN A 111 -4.85 3.14 2.55
N LEU A 112 -4.62 4.38 2.10
CA LEU A 112 -3.28 4.96 2.01
C LEU A 112 -2.62 5.02 3.39
N ASP A 113 -3.35 5.46 4.42
CA ASP A 113 -2.78 5.55 5.77
C ASP A 113 -2.53 4.15 6.38
N THR A 114 -3.38 3.16 6.08
CA THR A 114 -3.09 1.75 6.42
C THR A 114 -1.76 1.30 5.82
N LEU A 115 -1.48 1.65 4.56
CA LEU A 115 -0.19 1.37 3.93
C LEU A 115 0.97 2.07 4.64
N LEU A 116 0.80 3.35 5.03
CA LEU A 116 1.84 4.10 5.71
C LEU A 116 2.16 3.48 7.08
N TRP A 117 1.16 3.07 7.84
CA TRP A 117 1.36 2.37 9.10
C TRP A 117 2.01 1.00 8.92
N ALA A 118 1.60 0.23 7.91
CA ALA A 118 2.26 -1.03 7.59
C ALA A 118 3.74 -0.85 7.24
N LEU A 119 4.10 0.24 6.55
CA LEU A 119 5.49 0.57 6.26
C LEU A 119 6.29 1.01 7.50
N GLU A 120 5.67 1.78 8.41
CA GLU A 120 6.30 2.24 9.65
C GLU A 120 6.56 1.08 10.63
N ASN A 121 5.70 0.07 10.62
CA ASN A 121 5.81 -1.11 11.48
C ASN A 121 6.80 -2.19 10.97
N ALA A 122 7.27 -2.06 9.72
CA ALA A 122 8.06 -3.08 9.01
C ALA A 122 9.59 -2.97 9.16
#